data_AF-X1KVU8-F1
#
_entry.id   AF-X1KVU8-F1
#
_cell.length_a   1.000
_cell.length_b   1.000
_cell.length_c   1.000
_cell.angle_alpha   90.00
_cell.angle_beta   90.00
_cell.angle_gamma   90.00
#
_symmetry.space_group_name_H-M   'P 1'
#
loop_
_entity.id
_entity.type
_entity.pdbx_description
1 polymer ?
#
loop_
_entity_poly.entity_id
_entity_poly.type
_entity_poly.pdbx_seq_one_letter_code
_entity_poly.pdbx_strand_id
1 'polypeptide(L)'
;YHYRRSRAEIIHTLKYCTKATFLDIDWDEVLAAGLYGARYASWWGNWKQEPKWQLAASDKKTTAFVMLEQGLHPVSGKPVKWNKRPIPSVLVLMENPVPLGNGYYLLPPIRPRSPPA
;
A
#
# COMPACT_ATOMS: atom_id res chain seq x y z
N TYR A 1 25.74 11.96 -15.08
CA TYR A 1 25.09 12.74 -14.00
C TYR A 1 25.97 13.91 -13.63
N HIS A 2 25.41 15.11 -13.51
CA HIS A 2 26.13 16.32 -13.08
C HIS A 2 25.42 16.93 -11.86
N TYR A 3 26.18 17.33 -10.85
CA TYR A 3 25.65 18.02 -9.67
C TYR A 3 25.47 19.51 -9.95
N ARG A 4 24.26 20.03 -9.69
CA ARG A 4 23.95 21.47 -9.80
C ARG A 4 24.82 22.27 -8.81
N ARG A 5 25.42 23.36 -9.28
CA ARG A 5 26.36 24.17 -8.48
C ARG A 5 25.79 25.50 -8.04
N SER A 6 24.91 26.10 -8.84
CA SER A 6 24.32 27.40 -8.49
C SER A 6 23.10 27.25 -7.59
N ARG A 7 22.91 28.21 -6.68
CA ARG A 7 21.73 28.26 -5.79
C ARG A 7 20.42 28.29 -6.58
N ALA A 8 20.38 29.00 -7.70
CA ALA A 8 19.20 29.09 -8.55
C ALA A 8 18.83 27.73 -9.17
N GLU A 9 19.82 26.99 -9.70
CA GLU A 9 19.58 25.66 -10.26
C GLU A 9 19.14 24.65 -9.20
N ILE A 10 19.74 24.71 -8.00
CA ILE A 10 19.36 23.84 -6.89
C ILE A 10 17.89 24.09 -6.51
N ILE A 11 17.50 25.36 -6.33
CA ILE A 11 16.12 25.74 -5.98
C ILE A 11 15.15 25.36 -7.10
N HIS A 12 15.51 25.57 -8.36
CA HIS A 12 14.67 25.20 -9.50
C HIS A 12 14.47 23.67 -9.57
N THR A 13 15.54 22.90 -9.40
CA THR A 13 15.49 21.43 -9.41
C THR A 13 14.65 20.90 -8.25
N LEU A 14 14.85 21.44 -7.04
CA LEU A 14 14.02 21.12 -5.88
C LEU A 14 12.55 21.41 -6.16
N LYS A 15 12.22 22.60 -6.65
CA LYS A 15 10.85 22.96 -7.03
C LYS A 15 10.28 22.01 -8.08
N TYR A 16 11.07 21.61 -9.07
CA TYR A 16 10.62 20.69 -10.11
C TYR A 16 10.33 19.30 -9.55
N CYS A 17 11.25 18.74 -8.76
CA CYS A 17 11.09 17.41 -8.15
C CYS A 17 9.97 17.36 -7.09
N THR A 18 9.76 18.44 -6.34
CA THR A 18 8.73 18.49 -5.29
C THR A 18 7.39 19.01 -5.78
N LYS A 19 7.31 19.52 -7.02
CA LYS A 19 6.03 19.86 -7.64
C LYS A 19 5.32 18.56 -7.94
N ALA A 20 4.31 18.23 -7.13
CA ALA A 20 3.43 17.12 -7.44
C ALA A 20 2.72 17.44 -8.76
N THR A 21 3.21 16.83 -9.83
CA THR A 21 2.53 16.81 -11.12
C THR A 21 1.85 15.46 -11.17
N PHE A 22 0.55 15.45 -10.87
CA PHE A 22 -0.28 14.30 -11.18
C PHE A 22 -0.36 14.25 -12.70
N LEU A 23 0.44 13.37 -13.32
CA LEU A 23 0.50 13.25 -14.79
C LEU A 23 -0.65 12.39 -15.33
N ASP A 24 -1.21 11.53 -14.48
CA ASP A 24 -2.23 10.56 -14.85
C ASP A 24 -3.53 10.87 -14.12
N ILE A 25 -4.45 11.52 -14.82
CA ILE A 25 -5.75 11.95 -14.27
C ILE A 25 -6.69 10.76 -14.05
N ASP A 26 -6.50 9.66 -14.80
CA ASP A 26 -7.37 8.48 -14.76
C ASP A 26 -7.27 7.72 -13.43
N TRP A 27 -6.21 7.98 -12.67
CA TRP A 27 -5.96 7.32 -11.38
C TRP A 27 -6.87 7.84 -10.26
N ASP A 28 -7.11 9.16 -10.21
CA ASP A 28 -8.00 9.83 -9.26
C ASP A 28 -8.32 11.25 -9.73
N GLU A 29 -9.44 11.41 -10.43
CA GLU A 29 -9.86 12.68 -11.03
C GLU A 29 -10.15 13.76 -9.96
N VAL A 30 -10.69 13.36 -8.82
CA VAL A 30 -11.03 14.28 -7.72
C VAL A 30 -9.77 14.84 -7.06
N LEU A 31 -8.78 13.96 -6.82
CA LEU A 31 -7.49 14.38 -6.30
C LEU A 31 -6.71 15.23 -7.30
N ALA A 32 -6.69 14.84 -8.57
CA ALA A 32 -6.03 15.57 -9.64
C ALA A 32 -6.60 16.99 -9.75
N ALA A 33 -7.93 17.14 -9.71
CA ALA A 33 -8.59 18.45 -9.68
C ALA A 33 -8.25 19.26 -8.42
N GLY A 34 -8.15 18.62 -7.24
CA GLY A 34 -7.78 19.28 -5.97
C GLY A 34 -6.30 19.70 -5.88
N LEU A 35 -5.42 19.04 -6.65
CA LEU A 35 -4.01 19.38 -6.82
C LEU A 35 -3.78 20.37 -7.96
N TYR A 36 -4.68 20.41 -8.95
CA TYR A 36 -4.59 21.32 -10.08
C TYR A 36 -4.71 22.78 -9.61
N GLY A 37 -3.66 23.56 -9.84
CA GLY A 37 -3.60 24.94 -9.35
C GLY A 37 -3.36 25.07 -7.84
N ALA A 38 -3.08 23.98 -7.12
CA ALA A 38 -2.69 24.03 -5.73
C ALA A 38 -1.39 24.83 -5.58
N ARG A 39 -1.52 26.06 -5.09
CA ARG A 39 -0.38 26.83 -4.60
C ARG A 39 -0.01 26.25 -3.26
N TYR A 40 1.10 25.53 -3.19
CA TYR A 40 1.77 25.20 -1.93
C TYR A 40 2.23 26.52 -1.30
N ALA A 41 1.29 27.22 -0.68
CA ALA A 41 1.54 28.50 -0.06
C ALA A 41 2.49 28.26 1.11
N SER A 42 3.72 28.73 0.90
CA SER A 42 4.78 28.84 1.90
C SER A 42 5.57 27.55 2.20
N TRP A 43 6.85 27.76 2.51
CA TRP A 43 7.92 26.79 2.77
C TRP A 43 7.57 25.72 3.84
N TRP A 44 6.51 25.93 4.62
CA TRP A 44 5.85 24.93 5.47
C TRP A 44 4.35 25.21 5.49
N GLY A 45 3.56 24.56 4.63
CA GLY A 45 2.10 24.72 4.61
C GLY A 45 1.46 24.64 6.01
N ASN A 46 0.24 25.16 6.17
CA ASN A 46 -0.46 25.14 7.45
C ASN A 46 -0.87 23.70 7.81
N TRP A 47 -0.06 23.02 8.62
CA TRP A 47 -0.27 21.65 9.09
C TRP A 47 -1.51 21.46 9.99
N LYS A 48 -2.22 22.53 10.34
CA LYS A 48 -3.49 22.46 11.10
C LYS A 48 -4.71 22.21 10.21
N GLN A 49 -4.55 22.17 8.88
CA GLN A 49 -5.63 21.87 7.96
C GLN A 49 -5.87 20.37 7.86
N GLU A 50 -7.11 19.98 7.55
CA GLU A 50 -7.42 18.59 7.24
C GLU A 50 -6.60 18.12 6.02
N PRO A 51 -6.09 16.88 6.06
CA PRO A 51 -5.28 16.35 4.98
C PRO A 51 -6.12 16.26 3.70
N LYS A 52 -5.69 16.97 2.64
CA LYS A 52 -6.37 16.95 1.33
C LYS A 52 -6.46 15.55 0.71
N TRP A 53 -5.49 14.71 1.04
CA TRP A 53 -5.47 13.30 0.71
C TRP A 53 -5.47 12.53 2.01
N GLN A 54 -6.45 11.67 2.20
CA GLN A 54 -6.43 10.62 3.19
C GLN A 54 -6.92 9.36 2.50
N LEU A 55 -6.22 8.25 2.70
CA LEU A 55 -6.72 6.95 2.25
C LEU A 55 -8.10 6.77 2.90
N ALA A 56 -9.15 6.63 2.08
CA ALA A 56 -10.50 6.41 2.59
C ALA A 56 -10.43 5.27 3.62
N ALA A 57 -10.95 5.54 4.82
CA ALA A 57 -10.77 4.76 6.04
C ALA A 57 -10.40 3.29 5.82
N SER A 58 -9.15 2.96 6.18
CA SER A 58 -8.61 1.59 6.32
C SER A 58 -9.19 0.60 5.32
N ASP A 59 -8.61 0.54 4.12
CA ASP A 59 -8.74 -0.64 3.28
C ASP A 59 -8.55 -1.86 4.19
N LYS A 60 -9.60 -2.68 4.36
CA LYS A 60 -9.55 -3.91 5.19
C LYS A 60 -8.38 -4.81 4.79
N LYS A 61 -7.91 -4.66 3.55
CA LYS A 61 -6.69 -5.26 3.00
C LYS A 61 -5.43 -4.79 3.72
N THR A 62 -5.27 -3.48 3.94
CA THR A 62 -4.11 -2.89 4.64
C THR A 62 -4.03 -3.35 6.09
N THR A 63 -5.15 -3.48 6.78
CA THR A 63 -5.16 -3.99 8.16
C THR A 63 -4.67 -5.44 8.25
N ALA A 64 -4.98 -6.28 7.27
CA ALA A 64 -4.49 -7.65 7.23
C ALA A 64 -2.95 -7.70 7.04
N PHE A 65 -2.38 -6.80 6.24
CA PHE A 65 -0.93 -6.70 6.07
C PHE A 65 -0.22 -6.23 7.33
N VAL A 66 -0.76 -5.20 8.01
CA VAL A 66 -0.20 -4.73 9.27
C VAL A 66 -0.16 -5.84 10.31
N MET A 67 -1.21 -6.67 10.37
CA MET A 67 -1.23 -7.84 11.25
C MET A 67 -0.18 -8.88 10.86
N LEU A 68 0.00 -9.17 9.57
CA LEU A 68 1.02 -10.10 9.09
C LEU A 68 2.45 -9.64 9.39
N GLU A 69 2.75 -8.33 9.26
CA GLU A 69 4.05 -7.77 9.65
C GLU A 69 4.32 -7.92 11.14
N GLN A 70 3.28 -7.78 11.97
CA GLN A 70 3.34 -8.02 13.41
C GLN A 70 3.38 -9.51 13.78
N GLY A 71 3.32 -10.41 12.78
CA GLY A 71 3.29 -11.85 12.98
C GLY A 71 1.96 -12.36 13.54
N LEU A 72 0.87 -11.62 13.36
CA LEU A 72 -0.47 -11.96 13.82
C LEU A 72 -1.36 -12.45 12.66
N HIS A 73 -2.24 -13.38 12.97
CA HIS A 73 -3.17 -13.94 11.98
C HIS A 73 -4.31 -12.94 11.71
N PRO A 74 -4.61 -12.61 10.45
CA PRO A 74 -5.50 -11.49 10.09
C PRO A 74 -6.97 -11.66 10.53
N VAL A 75 -7.42 -12.87 10.83
CA VAL A 75 -8.81 -13.13 11.29
C VAL A 75 -8.89 -13.48 12.77
N SER A 76 -7.82 -14.02 13.36
CA SER A 76 -7.86 -14.56 14.73
C SER A 76 -6.99 -13.80 15.72
N GLY A 77 -6.09 -12.93 15.25
CA GLY A 77 -5.17 -12.16 16.09
C GLY A 77 -4.14 -13.01 16.85
N LYS A 78 -4.07 -14.32 16.59
CA LYS A 78 -3.10 -15.22 17.20
C LYS A 78 -1.74 -15.13 16.50
N PRO A 79 -0.62 -15.41 17.18
CA PRO A 79 0.69 -15.44 16.54
C PRO A 79 0.72 -16.49 15.42
N VAL A 80 1.19 -16.09 14.24
CA VAL A 80 1.31 -16.94 13.06
C VAL A 80 2.53 -17.83 13.20
N LYS A 81 2.31 -19.15 13.12
CA LYS A 81 3.37 -20.13 13.02
C LYS A 81 3.57 -20.52 11.56
N TRP A 82 4.62 -19.99 10.94
CA TRP A 82 4.99 -20.36 9.57
C TRP A 82 5.52 -21.80 9.51
N ASN A 83 5.05 -22.56 8.53
CA ASN A 83 5.60 -23.88 8.26
C ASN A 83 6.96 -23.75 7.57
N LYS A 84 7.96 -24.51 8.02
CA LYS A 84 9.32 -24.48 7.45
C LYS A 84 9.41 -25.14 6.07
N ARG A 85 8.46 -26.04 5.75
CA ARG A 85 8.45 -26.77 4.48
C ARG A 85 7.75 -25.92 3.42
N PRO A 86 8.40 -25.63 2.28
CA PRO A 86 7.73 -24.98 1.17
C PRO A 86 6.63 -25.89 0.65
N ILE A 87 5.43 -25.33 0.45
CA ILE A 87 4.29 -26.03 -0.14
C ILE A 87 4.17 -25.54 -1.59
N PRO A 88 4.05 -26.46 -2.57
CA PRO A 88 3.77 -26.08 -3.95
C PRO A 88 2.53 -25.18 -4.05
N SER A 89 2.64 -24.07 -4.80
CA SER A 89 1.54 -23.12 -5.00
C SER A 89 0.28 -23.76 -5.57
N VAL A 90 0.43 -24.80 -6.41
CA VAL A 90 -0.68 -25.57 -7.00
C VAL A 90 -1.58 -26.17 -5.93
N LEU A 91 -1.01 -26.74 -4.86
CA LEU A 91 -1.78 -27.35 -3.77
C LEU A 91 -2.57 -26.30 -2.99
N VAL A 92 -1.99 -25.11 -2.81
CA VAL A 92 -2.65 -23.99 -2.14
C VAL A 92 -3.82 -23.46 -2.98
N LEU A 93 -3.64 -23.35 -4.29
CA LEU A 93 -4.70 -22.87 -5.20
C LEU A 93 -5.85 -23.87 -5.34
N MET A 94 -5.58 -25.18 -5.25
CA MET A 94 -6.63 -26.22 -5.24
C MET A 94 -7.59 -26.10 -4.05
N GLU A 95 -7.17 -25.49 -2.94
CA GLU A 95 -8.00 -25.29 -1.74
C GLU A 95 -8.91 -24.05 -1.82
N ASN A 96 -9.05 -23.40 -2.98
CA ASN A 96 -9.85 -22.18 -3.20
C ASN A 96 -9.57 -21.07 -2.17
N PRO A 97 -8.33 -20.55 -2.11
CA PRO A 97 -7.95 -19.54 -1.14
C PRO A 97 -8.58 -18.17 -1.44
N VAL A 98 -8.85 -17.41 -0.38
CA VAL A 98 -9.25 -16.00 -0.51
C VAL A 98 -7.99 -15.13 -0.67
N PRO A 99 -7.85 -14.36 -1.77
CA PRO A 99 -6.67 -13.53 -1.97
C PRO A 99 -6.67 -12.32 -1.03
N LEU A 100 -5.62 -12.19 -0.23
CA LEU A 100 -5.38 -11.01 0.63
C LEU A 100 -4.59 -9.92 -0.13
N GLY A 101 -3.83 -10.32 -1.15
CA GLY A 101 -2.94 -9.47 -1.96
C GLY A 101 -1.45 -9.73 -1.66
N ASN A 102 -0.55 -9.16 -2.49
CA ASN A 102 0.91 -9.32 -2.36
C ASN A 102 1.40 -10.78 -2.21
N GLY A 103 0.70 -11.74 -2.83
CA GLY A 103 1.05 -13.16 -2.75
C GLY A 103 0.60 -13.88 -1.48
N TYR A 104 -0.14 -13.21 -0.58
CA TYR A 104 -0.73 -13.83 0.61
C TYR A 104 -2.15 -14.33 0.33
N TYR A 105 -2.43 -15.51 0.88
CA TYR A 105 -3.67 -16.25 0.69
C TYR A 105 -4.22 -16.69 2.05
N LEU A 106 -5.52 -16.51 2.24
CA LEU A 106 -6.24 -17.04 3.40
C LEU A 106 -6.89 -18.37 3.02
N LEU A 107 -6.48 -19.44 3.69
CA LEU A 107 -7.06 -20.76 3.49
C LEU A 107 -8.41 -20.88 4.22
N PRO A 108 -9.38 -21.60 3.65
CA PRO A 108 -10.65 -21.86 4.32
C PRO A 108 -10.44 -22.69 5.60
N PRO A 109 -11.26 -22.47 6.64
CA PRO A 109 -11.08 -23.09 7.95
C PRO A 109 -11.34 -24.61 7.96
N ILE A 110 -12.15 -25.11 7.02
CA ILE A 110 -12.50 -26.53 6.91
C ILE A 110 -11.68 -27.12 5.78
N ARG A 111 -10.67 -27.92 6.13
CA ARG A 111 -10.07 -28.85 5.18
C ARG A 111 -11.02 -30.04 5.07
N PRO A 112 -11.55 -30.40 3.88
CA PRO A 112 -12.23 -31.67 3.73
C PRO A 112 -11.27 -32.77 4.16
N ARG A 113 -11.76 -33.70 4.99
CA ARG A 113 -10.99 -34.84 5.48
C ARG A 113 -10.44 -35.58 4.26
N SER A 114 -9.13 -35.82 4.21
CA SER A 114 -8.56 -36.66 3.16
C SER A 114 -9.34 -37.98 3.09
N PRO A 115 -9.70 -38.49 1.90
CA PRO A 115 -10.27 -39.81 1.77
C PRO A 115 -9.36 -40.83 2.47
N PRO A 116 -9.92 -41.79 3.23
CA PRO A 116 -9.10 -42.86 3.79
C PRO A 116 -8.38 -43.60 2.65
N ALA A 117 -7.10 -43.88 2.86
CA ALA A 117 -6.27 -44.66 1.96
C ALA A 117 -6.71 -46.13 1.90
#